data_AF-A0A914XFL2-F1
#
_entry.id   AF-A0A914XFL2-F1
#
_cell.length_a   1.000
_cell.length_b   1.000
_cell.length_c   1.000
_cell.angle_alpha   90.00
_cell.angle_beta   90.00
_cell.angle_gamma   90.00
#
_symmetry.space_group_name_H-M   'P 1'
#
loop_
_entity.id
_entity.type
_entity.pdbx_description
1 polymer ?
#
loop_
_entity_poly.entity_id
_entity_poly.type
_entity_poly.pdbx_seq_one_letter_code
_entity_poly.pdbx_strand_id
1 'polypeptide(L)'
;MINALRHVKKGEPDWAPVSSFQSTANVKPYRFADPSFKYLVLWDMPGCSTGDVPTDSYFFEQKLFAFDFLVIVSDGFPGTAECALAREARRFGVPFAFIQSKCDKELRSLAEENGEESVSEKVKKKFFDEQKLNFNAIVNGDINGAVHFLVSSPVLLNLEKNYEYMLDEDEFKNYVLEVVAARRGLHESTGEHRASKRNCI
;
A
#
# COMPACT_ATOMS: atom_id res chain seq x y z
N MET A 1 -9.01 2.54 1.38
CA MET A 1 -7.70 1.96 1.74
C MET A 1 -7.40 2.05 3.23
N ILE A 2 -7.33 3.24 3.85
CA ILE A 2 -6.86 3.36 5.26
C ILE A 2 -7.67 2.54 6.28
N ASN A 3 -9.00 2.54 6.16
CA ASN A 3 -9.87 1.69 6.99
C ASN A 3 -9.62 0.20 6.75
N ALA A 4 -9.30 -0.17 5.51
CA ALA A 4 -9.03 -1.55 5.13
C ALA A 4 -7.76 -2.09 5.73
N LEU A 5 -6.69 -1.30 5.67
CA LEU A 5 -5.42 -1.61 6.34
C LEU A 5 -5.59 -1.81 7.84
N ARG A 6 -6.47 -1.01 8.48
CA ARG A 6 -6.72 -1.07 9.93
C ARG A 6 -7.76 -2.11 10.33
N HIS A 7 -8.34 -2.84 9.38
CA HIS A 7 -9.48 -3.75 9.59
C HIS A 7 -10.71 -3.08 10.25
N VAL A 8 -10.94 -1.79 9.97
CA VAL A 8 -12.06 -1.02 10.51
C VAL A 8 -13.22 -0.95 9.52
N LYS A 9 -14.41 -1.39 9.93
CA LYS A 9 -15.61 -1.41 9.09
C LYS A 9 -16.39 -0.09 9.17
N LYS A 10 -17.18 0.17 8.13
CA LYS A 10 -18.07 1.35 8.11
C LYS A 10 -19.07 1.26 9.27
N GLY A 11 -19.15 2.34 10.05
CA GLY A 11 -20.03 2.42 11.23
C GLY A 11 -19.33 2.10 12.55
N GLU A 12 -18.09 1.62 12.53
CA GLU A 12 -17.30 1.47 13.75
C GLU A 12 -16.80 2.82 14.27
N PRO A 13 -16.58 2.99 15.59
CA PRO A 13 -16.21 4.28 16.18
C PRO A 13 -14.96 4.93 15.57
N ASP A 14 -13.98 4.11 15.16
CA ASP A 14 -12.69 4.55 14.63
C ASP A 14 -12.63 4.62 13.10
N TRP A 15 -13.78 4.54 12.43
CA TRP A 15 -13.88 4.58 10.97
C TRP A 15 -13.49 5.96 10.44
N ALA A 16 -12.49 5.98 9.55
CA ALA A 16 -12.08 7.18 8.84
C ALA A 16 -13.16 7.58 7.82
N PRO A 17 -13.73 8.79 7.89
CA PRO A 17 -14.71 9.25 6.93
C PRO A 17 -14.14 9.28 5.50
N VAL A 18 -14.85 8.66 4.57
CA VAL A 18 -14.57 8.80 3.14
C VAL A 18 -15.28 10.08 2.67
N SER A 19 -14.58 11.21 2.58
CA SER A 19 -15.17 12.39 1.96
C SER A 19 -15.18 12.19 0.43
N SER A 20 -16.36 12.33 -0.19
CA SER A 20 -16.53 12.27 -1.64
C SER A 20 -16.17 13.59 -2.34
N PHE A 21 -15.91 14.63 -1.56
CA PHE A 21 -15.57 15.97 -1.99
C PHE A 21 -14.37 16.44 -1.21
N GLN A 22 -13.33 16.84 -1.94
CA GLN A 22 -12.26 17.73 -1.51
C GLN A 22 -11.47 17.25 -0.28
N SER A 23 -10.24 16.86 -0.59
CA SER A 23 -9.10 16.72 0.29
C SER A 23 -9.28 17.45 1.61
N THR A 24 -9.43 16.70 2.68
CA THR A 24 -9.22 17.21 4.02
C THR A 24 -7.87 17.90 4.04
N ALA A 25 -7.88 19.24 4.09
CA ALA A 25 -6.70 20.07 4.30
C ALA A 25 -5.98 19.77 5.64
N ASN A 26 -6.55 18.86 6.44
CA ASN A 26 -6.03 18.40 7.72
C ASN A 26 -5.54 16.96 7.59
N VAL A 27 -4.22 16.83 7.56
CA VAL A 27 -3.50 15.56 7.74
C VAL A 27 -3.92 14.93 9.08
N LYS A 28 -4.40 13.68 9.04
CA LYS A 28 -4.92 12.98 10.24
C LYS A 28 -4.20 11.65 10.48
N PRO A 29 -3.72 11.39 11.71
CA PRO A 29 -3.15 10.10 12.08
C PRO A 29 -4.24 9.09 12.44
N TYR A 30 -4.01 7.84 12.08
CA TYR A 30 -4.87 6.70 12.37
C TYR A 30 -4.01 5.54 12.88
N ARG A 31 -4.37 5.03 14.07
CA ARG A 31 -3.64 3.93 14.73
C ARG A 31 -4.36 2.61 14.55
N PHE A 32 -3.61 1.52 14.58
CA PHE A 32 -4.15 0.16 14.63
C PHE A 32 -4.73 -0.13 16.02
N ALA A 33 -5.83 -0.87 16.06
CA ALA A 33 -6.40 -1.35 17.32
C ALA A 33 -5.62 -2.55 17.89
N ASP A 34 -5.02 -3.35 17.01
CA ASP A 34 -4.19 -4.49 17.40
C ASP A 34 -2.91 -4.01 18.12
N PRO A 35 -2.66 -4.44 19.37
CA PRO A 35 -1.48 -4.07 20.13
C PRO A 35 -0.14 -4.44 19.47
N SER A 36 -0.14 -5.45 18.58
CA SER A 36 1.03 -5.88 17.82
C SER A 36 1.55 -4.77 16.89
N PHE A 37 0.65 -3.87 16.46
CA PHE A 37 0.94 -2.75 15.57
C PHE A 37 0.91 -1.39 16.30
N LYS A 38 1.05 -1.37 17.64
CA LYS A 38 0.96 -0.13 18.46
C LYS A 38 1.93 0.99 18.06
N TYR A 39 3.02 0.66 17.38
CA TYR A 39 4.01 1.63 16.90
C TYR A 39 3.79 2.07 15.44
N LEU A 40 2.83 1.47 14.74
CA LEU A 40 2.47 1.86 13.38
C LEU A 40 1.37 2.92 13.43
N VAL A 41 1.59 4.01 12.70
CA VAL A 41 0.63 5.10 12.53
C VAL A 41 0.48 5.34 11.03
N LEU A 42 -0.74 5.19 10.54
CA LEU A 42 -1.09 5.57 9.16
C LEU A 42 -1.49 7.04 9.16
N TRP A 43 -0.97 7.79 8.20
CA TRP A 43 -1.34 9.18 8.00
C TRP A 43 -2.07 9.30 6.67
N ASP A 44 -3.28 9.86 6.72
CA ASP A 44 -4.05 10.16 5.52
C ASP A 44 -3.65 11.55 5.01
N MET A 45 -3.03 11.59 3.84
CA MET A 45 -2.45 12.79 3.24
C MET A 45 -3.39 13.33 2.16
N PRO A 46 -3.59 14.66 2.05
CA PRO A 46 -4.45 15.24 1.02
C PRO A 46 -3.92 14.90 -0.39
N GLY A 47 -4.78 14.56 -1.35
CA GLY A 47 -4.31 14.11 -2.67
C GLY A 47 -3.40 15.13 -3.39
N CYS A 48 -2.27 14.69 -3.94
CA CYS A 48 -1.32 15.57 -4.61
C CYS A 48 -1.90 16.25 -5.87
N SER A 49 -2.91 15.65 -6.49
CA SER A 49 -3.61 16.19 -7.67
C SER A 49 -4.69 17.23 -7.36
N THR A 50 -4.88 17.58 -6.08
CA THR A 50 -6.04 18.37 -5.63
C THR A 50 -5.74 19.82 -5.23
N GLY A 51 -4.51 20.29 -5.45
CA GLY A 51 -4.11 21.67 -5.16
C GLY A 51 -3.42 22.34 -6.34
N ASP A 52 -3.42 23.67 -6.36
CA ASP A 52 -2.65 24.53 -7.28
C ASP A 52 -1.12 24.47 -7.04
N VAL A 53 -0.66 23.46 -6.30
CA VAL A 53 0.70 23.34 -5.79
C VAL A 53 1.48 22.39 -6.69
N PRO A 54 2.62 22.81 -7.26
CA PRO A 54 3.49 21.92 -8.01
C PRO A 54 3.88 20.70 -7.17
N THR A 55 3.81 19.51 -7.76
CA THR A 55 4.08 18.24 -7.05
C THR A 55 5.41 18.21 -6.30
N ASP A 56 6.43 18.87 -6.85
CA ASP A 56 7.76 18.93 -6.25
C ASP A 56 7.73 19.63 -4.88
N SER A 57 6.91 20.67 -4.70
CA SER A 57 6.80 21.36 -3.40
C SER A 57 5.89 20.61 -2.43
N TYR A 58 4.92 19.85 -2.92
CA TYR A 58 4.04 19.01 -2.07
C TYR A 58 4.85 18.04 -1.19
N PHE A 59 5.87 17.36 -1.75
CA PHE A 59 6.71 16.41 -0.99
C PHE A 59 7.35 17.07 0.25
N PHE A 60 7.80 18.31 0.10
CA PHE A 60 8.43 19.07 1.19
C PHE A 60 7.42 19.72 2.13
N GLU A 61 6.36 20.34 1.59
CA GLU A 61 5.33 21.02 2.35
C GLU A 61 4.61 20.05 3.30
N GLN A 62 4.32 18.84 2.81
CA GLN A 62 3.72 17.77 3.59
C GLN A 62 4.74 16.97 4.40
N LYS A 63 6.03 17.33 4.32
CA LYS A 63 7.14 16.72 5.05
C LYS A 63 7.21 15.20 4.84
N LEU A 64 6.97 14.73 3.62
CA LEU A 64 6.96 13.31 3.29
C LEU A 64 8.32 12.64 3.55
N PHE A 65 9.41 13.41 3.52
CA PHE A 65 10.75 12.95 3.92
C PHE A 65 10.86 12.46 5.38
N ALA A 66 9.93 12.85 6.25
CA ALA A 66 9.94 12.46 7.66
C ALA A 66 9.30 11.08 7.92
N PHE A 67 8.72 10.45 6.90
CA PHE A 67 8.04 9.18 7.03
C PHE A 67 8.99 7.99 6.89
N ASP A 68 8.64 6.89 7.53
CA ASP A 68 9.37 5.62 7.40
C ASP A 68 9.13 4.95 6.05
N PHE A 69 7.93 5.12 5.50
CA PHE A 69 7.50 4.50 4.26
C PHE A 69 6.37 5.31 3.64
N LEU A 70 6.34 5.41 2.31
CA LEU A 70 5.25 6.05 1.58
C LEU A 70 4.46 5.02 0.75
N VAL A 71 3.14 5.06 0.90
CA VAL A 71 2.23 4.30 0.03
C VAL A 71 1.61 5.27 -0.96
N ILE A 72 1.95 5.15 -2.24
CA ILE A 72 1.42 6.00 -3.31
C ILE A 72 0.27 5.26 -3.98
N VAL A 73 -0.96 5.68 -3.69
CA VAL A 73 -2.18 4.99 -4.14
C VAL A 73 -2.75 5.68 -5.38
N SER A 74 -3.03 4.89 -6.42
CA SER A 74 -3.69 5.32 -7.64
C SER A 74 -4.99 4.55 -7.87
N ASP A 75 -5.94 5.18 -8.58
CA ASP A 75 -7.09 4.52 -9.18
C ASP A 75 -6.70 4.18 -10.64
N GLY A 76 -6.17 2.98 -10.85
CA GLY A 76 -5.43 2.63 -12.07
C GLY A 76 -3.93 2.93 -11.99
N PHE A 77 -3.32 3.30 -13.12
CA PHE A 77 -1.87 3.55 -13.21
C PHE A 77 -1.45 4.91 -12.63
N PRO A 78 -0.20 5.04 -12.14
CA PRO A 78 0.32 6.32 -11.64
C PRO A 78 0.42 7.36 -12.77
N GLY A 79 -0.04 8.57 -12.50
CA GLY A 79 0.11 9.71 -13.38
C GLY A 79 1.40 10.49 -13.11
N THR A 80 1.47 11.70 -13.66
CA THR A 80 2.64 12.58 -13.52
C THR A 80 2.92 12.96 -12.07
N ALA A 81 1.88 13.22 -11.28
CA ALA A 81 2.02 13.63 -9.89
C ALA A 81 2.57 12.48 -9.03
N GLU A 82 1.99 11.28 -9.14
CA GLU A 82 2.44 10.11 -8.41
C GLU A 82 3.88 9.73 -8.78
N CYS A 83 4.23 9.82 -10.07
CA CYS A 83 5.60 9.59 -10.53
C CYS A 83 6.60 10.64 -10.01
N ALA A 84 6.21 11.92 -9.95
CA ALA A 84 7.06 12.97 -9.39
C ALA A 84 7.28 12.79 -7.88
N LEU A 85 6.24 12.43 -7.12
CA LEU A 85 6.39 12.08 -5.70
C LEU A 85 7.34 10.90 -5.49
N ALA A 86 7.24 9.87 -6.33
CA ALA A 86 8.14 8.71 -6.25
C ALA A 86 9.61 9.07 -6.57
N ARG A 87 9.84 10.02 -7.49
CA ARG A 87 11.19 10.53 -7.79
C ARG A 87 11.77 11.25 -6.58
N GLU A 88 11.01 12.14 -5.94
CA GLU A 88 11.46 12.84 -4.73
C GLU A 88 11.65 11.86 -3.57
N ALA A 89 10.74 10.91 -3.36
CA ALA A 89 10.90 9.86 -2.35
C ALA A 89 12.22 9.09 -2.51
N ARG A 90 12.54 8.66 -3.74
CA ARG A 90 13.81 7.97 -4.02
C ARG A 90 15.02 8.87 -3.78
N ARG A 91 14.97 10.12 -4.24
CA ARG A 91 16.02 11.12 -4.06
C ARG A 91 16.34 11.36 -2.57
N PHE A 92 15.34 11.33 -1.70
CA PHE A 92 15.48 11.50 -0.26
C PHE A 92 15.67 10.20 0.51
N GLY A 93 15.77 9.05 -0.18
CA GLY A 93 15.98 7.75 0.45
C GLY A 93 14.79 7.33 1.33
N VAL A 94 13.58 7.75 0.98
CA VAL A 94 12.33 7.30 1.60
C VAL A 94 11.79 6.11 0.80
N PRO A 95 11.72 4.90 1.39
CA PRO A 95 11.11 3.76 0.75
C PRO A 95 9.65 4.04 0.42
N PHE A 96 9.22 3.50 -0.71
CA PHE A 96 7.84 3.65 -1.14
C PHE A 96 7.40 2.46 -1.98
N ALA A 97 6.09 2.27 -2.09
CA ALA A 97 5.48 1.37 -3.07
C ALA A 97 4.27 2.04 -3.71
N PHE A 98 4.01 1.69 -4.96
CA PHE A 98 2.78 2.03 -5.64
C PHE A 98 1.71 0.99 -5.34
N ILE A 99 0.47 1.47 -5.15
CA ILE A 99 -0.71 0.63 -5.08
C ILE A 99 -1.68 1.04 -6.17
N GLN A 100 -2.00 0.11 -7.06
CA GLN A 100 -3.18 0.21 -7.90
C GLN A 100 -4.39 -0.30 -7.12
N SER A 101 -5.26 0.63 -6.76
CA SER A 101 -6.50 0.34 -6.04
C SER A 101 -7.64 -0.05 -6.99
N LYS A 102 -8.71 -0.63 -6.43
CA LYS A 102 -9.94 -1.02 -7.15
C LYS A 102 -9.76 -2.04 -8.27
N CYS A 103 -8.67 -2.81 -8.23
CA CYS A 103 -8.39 -3.90 -9.17
C CYS A 103 -9.49 -4.98 -9.17
N ASP A 104 -10.25 -5.14 -8.09
CA ASP A 104 -11.39 -6.06 -8.01
C ASP A 104 -12.47 -5.77 -9.07
N LYS A 105 -12.71 -4.48 -9.37
CA LYS A 105 -13.72 -4.08 -10.36
C LYS A 105 -13.25 -4.36 -11.78
N GLU A 106 -12.00 -4.02 -12.07
CA GLU A 106 -11.39 -4.28 -13.37
C GLU A 106 -11.32 -5.78 -13.66
N LEU A 107 -10.91 -6.56 -12.65
CA LEU A 107 -10.80 -8.00 -12.74
C LEU A 107 -12.18 -8.67 -12.96
N ARG A 108 -13.23 -8.16 -12.29
CA ARG A 108 -14.61 -8.60 -12.54
C ARG A 108 -15.07 -8.27 -13.96
N SER A 109 -14.85 -7.04 -14.42
CA SER A 109 -15.19 -6.62 -15.79
C SER A 109 -14.54 -7.54 -16.83
N LEU A 110 -13.26 -7.88 -16.63
CA LEU A 110 -12.53 -8.76 -17.53
C LEU A 110 -13.10 -10.19 -17.55
N ALA A 111 -13.54 -10.71 -16.41
CA ALA A 111 -14.18 -12.02 -16.35
C ALA A 111 -15.53 -12.02 -17.09
N GLU A 112 -16.35 -10.98 -16.88
CA GLU A 112 -17.63 -10.80 -17.56
C GLU A 112 -17.45 -10.69 -19.09
N GLU A 113 -16.45 -9.94 -19.55
CA GLU A 113 -16.10 -9.80 -20.98
C GLU A 113 -15.65 -11.13 -21.60
N ASN A 114 -14.99 -12.00 -20.82
CA ASN A 114 -14.62 -13.34 -21.26
C ASN A 114 -15.77 -14.36 -21.17
N GLY A 115 -16.94 -13.95 -20.68
CA GLY A 115 -18.10 -14.83 -20.47
C GLY A 115 -17.92 -15.80 -19.30
N GLU A 116 -17.05 -15.49 -18.34
CA GLU A 116 -16.83 -16.30 -17.14
C GLU A 116 -17.77 -15.85 -16.00
N GLU A 117 -18.44 -16.80 -15.35
CA GLU A 117 -19.33 -16.52 -14.20
C GLU A 117 -18.56 -16.14 -12.92
N SER A 118 -17.28 -16.51 -12.86
CA SER A 118 -16.36 -16.28 -11.74
C SER A 118 -14.97 -15.94 -12.28
N VAL A 119 -14.17 -15.22 -11.51
CA VAL A 119 -12.78 -14.91 -11.86
C VAL A 119 -11.91 -16.16 -11.73
N SER A 120 -11.52 -16.74 -12.87
CA SER A 120 -10.58 -17.85 -12.88
C SER A 120 -9.14 -17.39 -12.60
N GLU A 121 -8.30 -18.31 -12.12
CA GLU A 121 -6.86 -18.07 -11.93
C GLU A 121 -6.14 -17.68 -13.23
N LYS A 122 -6.66 -18.12 -14.38
CA LYS A 122 -6.15 -17.73 -15.69
C LYS A 122 -6.41 -16.24 -15.97
N VAL A 123 -7.62 -15.76 -15.66
CA VAL A 123 -7.98 -14.35 -15.81
C VAL A 123 -7.16 -13.50 -14.85
N LYS A 124 -7.01 -13.91 -13.59
CA LYS A 124 -6.13 -13.24 -12.61
C LYS A 124 -4.72 -13.10 -13.13
N LYS A 125 -4.11 -14.21 -13.55
CA LYS A 125 -2.72 -14.20 -14.01
C LYS A 125 -2.54 -13.30 -15.22
N LYS A 126 -3.43 -13.39 -16.22
CA LYS A 126 -3.39 -12.54 -17.40
C LYS A 126 -3.50 -11.06 -17.03
N PHE A 127 -4.49 -10.71 -16.22
CA PHE A 127 -4.68 -9.35 -15.73
C PHE A 127 -3.44 -8.85 -15.00
N PHE A 128 -2.93 -9.64 -14.04
CA PHE A 128 -1.76 -9.30 -13.26
C PHE A 128 -0.52 -9.04 -14.13
N ASP A 129 -0.21 -9.95 -15.06
CA ASP A 129 0.93 -9.83 -15.95
C ASP A 129 0.82 -8.57 -16.83
N GLU A 130 -0.37 -8.27 -17.35
CA GLU A 130 -0.65 -7.06 -18.15
C GLU A 130 -0.47 -5.78 -17.32
N GLN A 131 -1.02 -5.74 -16.10
CA GLN A 131 -0.87 -4.58 -15.22
C GLN A 131 0.59 -4.34 -14.82
N LYS A 132 1.37 -5.40 -14.51
CA LYS A 132 2.80 -5.26 -14.19
C LYS A 132 3.59 -4.77 -15.39
N LEU A 133 3.31 -5.28 -16.60
CA LEU A 133 3.98 -4.84 -17.82
C LEU A 133 3.73 -3.35 -18.10
N ASN A 134 2.46 -2.93 -18.05
CA ASN A 134 2.06 -1.55 -18.28
C ASN A 134 2.65 -0.60 -17.22
N PHE A 135 2.63 -1.01 -15.95
CA PHE A 135 3.25 -0.25 -14.87
C PHE A 135 4.75 -0.04 -15.13
N ASN A 136 5.49 -1.08 -15.50
CA ASN A 136 6.92 -0.97 -15.78
C ASN A 136 7.25 -0.07 -16.97
N ALA A 137 6.35 0.03 -17.96
CA ALA A 137 6.50 0.96 -19.08
C ALA A 137 6.37 2.42 -18.62
N ILE A 138 5.47 2.70 -17.67
CA ILE A 138 5.23 4.04 -17.11
C ILE A 138 6.37 4.42 -16.17
N VAL A 139 6.75 3.51 -15.28
CA VAL A 139 7.70 3.76 -14.19
C VAL A 139 9.11 3.45 -14.66
N ASN A 140 9.69 4.41 -15.38
CA ASN A 140 11.01 4.32 -16.00
C ASN A 140 12.01 5.33 -15.40
N GLY A 141 13.26 5.27 -15.89
CA GLY A 141 14.33 6.18 -15.49
C GLY A 141 14.63 6.08 -13.99
N ASP A 142 14.61 7.22 -13.30
CA ASP A 142 14.91 7.30 -11.86
C ASP A 142 13.99 6.44 -11.01
N ILE A 143 12.76 6.17 -11.48
CA ILE A 143 11.81 5.36 -10.72
C ILE A 143 11.76 3.89 -11.11
N ASN A 144 12.60 3.45 -12.06
CA ASN A 144 12.69 2.07 -12.52
C ASN A 144 12.84 1.08 -11.36
N GLY A 145 12.15 -0.06 -11.46
CA GLY A 145 12.12 -1.10 -10.44
C GLY A 145 11.36 -0.72 -9.17
N ALA A 146 10.54 0.34 -9.19
CA ALA A 146 9.66 0.62 -8.06
C ALA A 146 8.69 -0.55 -7.84
N VAL A 147 8.41 -0.84 -6.57
CA VAL A 147 7.47 -1.89 -6.20
C VAL A 147 6.05 -1.45 -6.50
N HIS A 148 5.27 -2.35 -7.07
CA HIS A 148 3.88 -2.14 -7.46
C HIS A 148 3.02 -3.27 -6.90
N PHE A 149 1.93 -2.92 -6.21
CA PHE A 149 0.97 -3.89 -5.70
C PHE A 149 -0.43 -3.62 -6.25
N LEU A 150 -1.14 -4.68 -6.63
CA LEU A 150 -2.55 -4.64 -7.00
C LEU A 150 -3.38 -5.05 -5.79
N VAL A 151 -4.10 -4.10 -5.21
CA VAL A 151 -4.73 -4.29 -3.91
C VAL A 151 -6.16 -3.75 -3.90
N SER A 152 -7.08 -4.58 -3.42
CA SER A 152 -8.48 -4.23 -3.23
C SER A 152 -8.80 -3.97 -1.76
N SER A 153 -9.45 -2.84 -1.46
CA SER A 153 -9.91 -2.53 -0.09
C SER A 153 -10.95 -3.55 0.44
N PRO A 154 -11.95 -3.99 -0.35
CA PRO A 154 -12.81 -5.11 0.03
C PRO A 154 -12.06 -6.38 0.43
N VAL A 155 -11.05 -6.78 -0.36
CA VAL A 155 -10.25 -7.98 -0.09
C VAL A 155 -9.39 -7.79 1.17
N LEU A 156 -8.73 -6.63 1.33
CA LEU A 156 -7.99 -6.29 2.55
C LEU A 156 -8.86 -6.33 3.82
N LEU A 157 -10.09 -5.83 3.76
CA LEU A 157 -11.03 -5.88 4.89
C LEU A 157 -11.53 -7.29 5.18
N ASN A 158 -11.28 -8.25 4.29
CA ASN A 158 -11.90 -9.57 4.30
C ASN A 158 -13.44 -9.47 4.37
N LEU A 159 -14.01 -8.50 3.65
CA LEU A 159 -15.46 -8.47 3.43
C LEU A 159 -15.76 -9.58 2.43
N GLU A 160 -16.30 -10.69 2.93
CA GLU A 160 -16.92 -11.80 2.17
C GLU A 160 -16.01 -12.91 1.62
N LYS A 161 -14.91 -13.32 2.29
CA LYS A 161 -14.10 -14.47 1.82
C LYS A 161 -13.74 -14.37 0.31
N ASN A 162 -13.55 -13.15 -0.19
CA ASN A 162 -13.34 -12.83 -1.61
C ASN A 162 -11.88 -13.10 -2.03
N TYR A 163 -11.36 -14.27 -1.66
CA TYR A 163 -10.07 -14.79 -2.14
C TYR A 163 -10.05 -14.94 -3.66
N GLU A 164 -11.24 -15.04 -4.27
CA GLU A 164 -11.45 -14.99 -5.71
C GLU A 164 -10.93 -13.69 -6.34
N TYR A 165 -10.84 -12.58 -5.61
CA TYR A 165 -10.33 -11.31 -6.14
C TYR A 165 -8.96 -10.94 -5.56
N MET A 166 -8.39 -11.80 -4.72
CA MET A 166 -7.10 -11.56 -4.08
C MET A 166 -5.96 -11.64 -5.10
N LEU A 167 -5.08 -10.65 -5.05
CA LEU A 167 -3.87 -10.49 -5.84
C LEU A 167 -2.68 -10.28 -4.88
N ASP A 168 -2.27 -9.03 -4.63
CA ASP A 168 -1.06 -8.71 -3.85
C ASP A 168 -1.34 -8.39 -2.37
N GLU A 169 -2.54 -8.58 -1.84
CA GLU A 169 -2.92 -8.11 -0.50
C GLU A 169 -1.99 -8.56 0.62
N ASP A 170 -1.59 -9.84 0.63
CA ASP A 170 -0.73 -10.40 1.66
C ASP A 170 0.75 -10.06 1.42
N GLU A 171 1.20 -10.06 0.16
CA GLU A 171 2.55 -9.64 -0.20
C GLU A 171 2.79 -8.17 0.20
N PHE A 172 1.82 -7.31 -0.09
CA PHE A 172 1.84 -5.90 0.27
C PHE A 172 1.97 -5.70 1.79
N LYS A 173 1.17 -6.40 2.60
CA LYS A 173 1.23 -6.29 4.06
C LYS A 173 2.61 -6.70 4.58
N ASN A 174 3.12 -7.85 4.15
CA ASN A 174 4.41 -8.36 4.58
C ASN A 174 5.54 -7.41 4.17
N TYR A 175 5.53 -6.96 2.92
CA TYR A 175 6.52 -6.02 2.40
C TYR A 175 6.59 -4.73 3.22
N VAL A 176 5.44 -4.09 3.51
CA VAL A 176 5.43 -2.85 4.29
C VAL A 176 5.96 -3.08 5.70
N LEU A 177 5.56 -4.17 6.36
CA LEU A 177 6.02 -4.48 7.71
C LEU A 177 7.54 -4.72 7.75
N GLU A 178 8.07 -5.49 6.80
CA GLU A 178 9.50 -5.78 6.68
C GLU A 178 10.32 -4.50 6.44
N VAL A 179 9.92 -3.67 5.47
CA VAL A 179 10.65 -2.44 5.14
C VAL A 179 10.62 -1.44 6.30
N VAL A 180 9.48 -1.27 6.96
CA VAL A 180 9.35 -0.36 8.11
C VAL A 180 10.19 -0.85 9.29
N ALA A 181 10.14 -2.16 9.58
CA ALA A 181 10.94 -2.77 10.64
C ALA A 181 12.45 -2.60 10.38
N ALA A 182 12.90 -2.89 9.16
CA ALA A 182 14.29 -2.74 8.75
C ALA A 182 14.78 -1.29 8.89
N ARG A 183 13.98 -0.31 8.46
CA ARG A 183 14.33 1.12 8.54
C ARG A 183 14.49 1.61 9.99
N ARG A 184 13.75 1.02 10.92
CA ARG A 184 13.83 1.33 12.36
C ARG A 184 14.89 0.51 13.10
N GLY A 185 15.61 -0.37 12.42
CA GLY A 185 16.56 -1.29 13.05
C GLY A 185 15.88 -2.34 13.94
N LEU A 186 14.58 -2.57 13.74
CA LEU A 186 13.77 -3.56 14.46
C LEU A 186 13.85 -4.91 13.75
N HIS A 187 15.07 -5.42 13.50
CA HIS A 187 15.20 -6.83 13.22
C HIS A 187 15.05 -7.57 14.53
N GLU A 188 14.01 -8.40 14.66
CA GLU A 188 13.93 -9.34 15.78
C GLU A 188 15.20 -10.18 15.79
N SER A 189 15.93 -10.13 16.91
CA SER A 189 16.93 -11.13 17.26
C SER A 189 16.22 -12.46 17.52
N THR A 190 15.75 -13.13 16.47
CA THR A 190 15.25 -14.50 16.58
C THR A 190 16.43 -15.44 16.79
N GLY A 191 16.70 -15.74 18.05
CA GLY A 191 17.10 -17.07 18.50
C GLY A 191 18.58 -17.43 18.54
N GLU A 192 19.21 -17.21 19.70
CA GLU A 192 19.98 -18.27 20.36
C GLU A 192 19.73 -18.23 21.88
N HIS A 193 18.58 -18.76 22.28
CA HIS A 193 18.46 -19.40 23.60
C HIS A 193 19.09 -20.79 23.49
N ARG A 194 20.43 -20.85 23.45
CA ARG A 194 21.14 -22.12 23.68
C ARG A 194 21.40 -22.23 25.17
N ALA A 195 20.60 -23.06 25.81
CA ALA A 195 20.81 -23.53 27.16
C ALA A 195 22.28 -23.97 27.36
N SER A 196 23.02 -23.24 28.19
CA SER A 196 24.24 -23.76 28.81
C SER A 196 23.92 -24.11 30.27
N LYS A 197 23.31 -25.27 30.44
CA LYS A 197 23.57 -26.13 31.59
C LYS A 197 24.18 -27.40 31.05
N ARG A 198 25.49 -27.57 31.23
CA ARG A 198 26.13 -28.85 31.59
C ARG A 198 27.61 -28.64 31.96
N ASN A 199 27.89 -29.06 33.19
CA ASN A 199 29.14 -29.31 33.90
C ASN A 199 30.39 -29.64 33.09
N CYS A 200 31.52 -29.14 33.61
CA CYS A 200 32.88 -29.72 33.70
C CYS A 200 33.74 -28.63 34.39
N ILE A 201 34.45 -28.76 35.51
CA ILE A 201 34.90 -29.83 36.41
C ILE A 201 34.89 -29.22 37.82
#